data_AF-A0AAU7LIC6-F1
#
_entry.id   AF-A0AAU7LIC6-F1
#
_cell.length_a   1.000
_cell.length_b   1.000
_cell.length_c   1.000
_cell.angle_alpha   90.00
_cell.angle_beta   90.00
_cell.angle_gamma   90.00
#
_symmetry.space_group_name_H-M   'P 1'
#
loop_
_entity.id
_entity.type
_entity.pdbx_description
1 polymer ?
#
loop_
_entity_poly.entity_id
_entity_poly.type
_entity_poly.pdbx_seq_one_letter_code
_entity_poly.pdbx_strand_id
1 'polypeptide(L)'
;MTGFLKNLARTLRGRASDPLAGFQHEVVTVPEWEGAKVIVRAPSPGDHLFHIRAIWEAAGVNPGEDQDAIRAKLDAPGVDYTRASASLLVRTLFEQTDAGTMRVFGDEDVGIVVAAFGPVHGRLVAKAIELGNIGEGAQDRAKKPSRKRQTYVS
;
A
#
# COMPACT_ATOMS: atom_id res chain seq x y z
N MET A 1 8.77 21.30 25.59
CA MET A 1 7.84 20.24 25.13
C MET A 1 8.52 18.90 24.79
N THR A 2 9.85 18.84 24.71
CA THR A 2 10.61 17.68 24.19
C THR A 2 10.65 16.45 25.11
N GLY A 3 10.43 16.62 26.42
CA GLY A 3 10.47 15.52 27.39
C GLY A 3 9.21 14.66 27.45
N PHE A 4 8.03 15.24 27.19
CA PHE A 4 6.74 14.54 27.28
C PHE A 4 6.56 13.53 26.13
N LEU A 5 6.87 13.94 24.90
CA LEU A 5 6.79 13.07 23.72
C LEU A 5 7.80 11.89 23.80
N LYS A 6 9.01 12.14 24.31
CA LYS A 6 10.01 11.07 24.59
C LYS A 6 9.56 10.07 25.65
N ASN A 7 8.79 10.52 26.65
CA ASN A 7 8.20 9.62 27.65
C ASN A 7 7.03 8.82 27.09
N LEU A 8 6.16 9.44 26.28
CA LEU A 8 5.03 8.77 25.66
C LEU A 8 5.49 7.62 24.75
N ALA A 9 6.52 7.82 23.91
CA ALA A 9 7.09 6.79 23.03
C ALA A 9 7.60 5.54 23.77
N ARG A 10 7.96 5.67 25.06
CA ARG A 10 8.38 4.53 25.90
C ARG A 10 7.22 3.76 26.53
N THR A 11 6.00 4.30 26.47
CA THR A 11 4.80 3.63 26.97
C THR A 11 4.19 2.72 25.91
N LEU A 12 3.42 1.70 26.34
CA LEU A 12 2.62 0.88 25.42
C LEU A 12 1.67 1.75 24.58
N ARG A 13 1.07 2.78 25.18
CA ARG A 13 0.21 3.74 24.46
C ARG A 13 0.97 4.40 23.32
N GLY A 14 2.16 4.94 23.57
CA GLY A 14 2.97 5.59 22.54
C GLY A 14 3.39 4.64 21.42
N ARG A 15 3.78 3.41 21.77
CA ARG A 15 4.09 2.38 20.77
C ARG A 15 2.88 1.98 19.94
N ALA A 16 1.72 1.81 20.57
CA ALA A 16 0.48 1.43 19.89
C ALA A 16 -0.14 2.58 19.07
N SER A 17 0.18 3.84 19.40
CA SER A 17 -0.26 5.02 18.66
C SER A 17 0.67 5.42 17.52
N ASP A 18 1.80 4.72 17.34
CA ASP A 18 2.66 4.92 16.18
C ASP A 18 1.89 4.53 14.90
N PRO A 19 1.81 5.40 13.87
CA PRO A 19 1.11 5.08 12.62
C PRO A 19 1.57 3.79 11.93
N LEU A 20 2.79 3.32 12.23
CA LEU A 20 3.36 2.10 11.67
C LEU A 20 3.16 0.86 12.57
N ALA A 21 2.70 1.02 13.81
CA ALA A 21 2.67 -0.05 14.81
C ALA A 21 1.93 -1.32 14.36
N GLY A 22 0.88 -1.14 13.55
CA GLY A 22 0.04 -2.24 13.05
C GLY A 22 0.49 -2.85 11.73
N PHE A 23 1.63 -2.43 11.16
CA PHE A 23 1.99 -2.74 9.79
C PHE A 23 3.44 -3.21 9.67
N GLN A 24 3.69 -4.16 8.77
CA GLN A 24 5.04 -4.40 8.29
C GLN A 24 5.54 -3.15 7.58
N HIS A 25 6.79 -2.77 7.82
CA HIS A 25 7.40 -1.59 7.22
C HIS A 25 8.92 -1.72 7.20
N GLU A 26 9.56 -1.01 6.29
CA GLU A 26 11.01 -1.03 6.13
C GLU A 26 11.53 0.38 5.82
N VAL A 27 12.71 0.71 6.38
CA VAL A 27 13.44 1.92 6.02
C VAL A 27 14.24 1.65 4.75
N VAL A 28 13.96 2.40 3.70
CA VAL A 28 14.64 2.31 2.41
C VAL A 28 15.46 3.57 2.20
N THR A 29 16.75 3.41 1.88
CA THR A 29 17.58 4.52 1.39
C THR A 29 17.36 4.68 -0.11
N VAL A 30 17.11 5.89 -0.57
CA VAL A 30 16.83 6.20 -1.99
C VAL A 30 17.97 7.05 -2.55
N PRO A 31 19.00 6.44 -3.18
CA PRO A 31 20.14 7.17 -3.72
C PRO A 31 19.74 8.28 -4.71
N GLU A 32 18.69 8.03 -5.50
CA GLU A 32 18.19 8.95 -6.51
C GLU A 32 17.55 10.22 -5.92
N TRP A 33 17.23 10.21 -4.62
CA TRP A 33 16.70 11.35 -3.86
C TRP A 33 17.74 11.81 -2.84
N GLU A 34 18.98 12.02 -3.29
CA GLU A 34 20.10 12.49 -2.46
C GLU A 34 20.39 11.61 -1.24
N GLY A 35 20.09 10.30 -1.35
CA GLY A 35 20.26 9.36 -0.25
C GLY A 35 19.21 9.49 0.85
N ALA A 36 18.07 10.12 0.58
CA ALA A 36 16.97 10.23 1.53
C ALA A 36 16.57 8.86 2.10
N LYS A 37 16.24 8.84 3.39
CA LYS A 37 15.70 7.66 4.09
C LYS A 37 14.19 7.79 4.18
N VAL A 38 13.48 6.92 3.48
CA VAL A 38 12.02 6.83 3.52
C VAL A 38 11.61 5.56 4.23
N ILE A 39 10.38 5.52 4.73
CA ILE A 39 9.78 4.33 5.31
C ILE A 39 8.68 3.86 4.36
N VAL A 40 8.79 2.64 3.87
CA VAL A 40 7.73 2.00 3.09
C VAL A 40 6.93 1.09 4.01
N ARG A 41 5.60 1.27 4.03
CA ARG A 41 4.67 0.50 4.86
C ARG A 41 3.82 -0.44 4.00
N ALA A 42 3.51 -1.62 4.53
CA ALA A 42 2.48 -2.49 3.98
C ALA A 42 1.15 -1.73 3.88
N PRO A 43 0.42 -1.84 2.76
CA PRO A 43 -0.89 -1.21 2.62
C PRO A 43 -1.91 -1.84 3.57
N SER A 44 -2.82 -0.99 4.07
CA SER A 44 -4.02 -1.41 4.79
C SER A 44 -5.10 -1.88 3.80
N PRO A 45 -6.18 -2.54 4.28
CA PRO A 45 -7.35 -2.82 3.44
C PRO A 45 -7.94 -1.57 2.77
N GLY A 46 -7.91 -0.42 3.45
CA GLY A 46 -8.38 0.86 2.89
C GLY A 46 -7.48 1.36 1.76
N ASP A 47 -6.16 1.17 1.87
CA ASP A 47 -5.21 1.55 0.82
C ASP A 47 -5.35 0.65 -0.40
N HIS A 48 -5.55 -0.66 -0.17
CA HIS A 48 -5.84 -1.60 -1.24
C HIS A 48 -7.15 -1.26 -1.97
N LEU A 49 -8.20 -0.89 -1.23
CA LEU A 49 -9.47 -0.44 -1.84
C LEU A 49 -9.30 0.85 -2.66
N PHE A 50 -8.46 1.78 -2.20
CA PHE A 50 -8.16 3.00 -2.94
C PHE A 50 -7.39 2.70 -4.24
N HIS A 51 -6.41 1.80 -4.15
CA HIS A 51 -5.61 1.34 -5.29
C HIS A 51 -6.46 0.59 -6.33
N ILE A 52 -7.27 -0.40 -5.93
CA ILE A 52 -8.07 -1.20 -6.86
C ILE A 52 -9.13 -0.38 -7.59
N ARG A 53 -9.68 0.66 -6.95
CA ARG A 53 -10.61 1.60 -7.60
C ARG A 53 -9.91 2.35 -8.74
N ALA A 54 -8.68 2.81 -8.51
CA ALA A 54 -7.88 3.47 -9.56
C ALA A 54 -7.48 2.50 -10.69
N ILE A 55 -7.24 1.22 -10.38
CA ILE A 55 -7.04 0.17 -11.40
C ILE A 55 -8.29 0.03 -12.26
N TRP A 56 -9.46 -0.12 -11.63
CA TRP A 56 -10.73 -0.30 -12.33
C TRP A 56 -11.09 0.91 -13.20
N GLU A 57 -10.86 2.12 -12.69
CA GLU A 57 -11.02 3.36 -13.46
C GLU A 57 -10.11 3.37 -14.70
N ALA A 58 -8.82 3.06 -14.54
CA ALA A 58 -7.86 3.02 -15.65
C ALA A 58 -8.23 1.97 -16.71
N ALA A 59 -8.70 0.79 -16.28
CA ALA A 59 -9.14 -0.29 -17.16
C ALA A 59 -10.56 -0.09 -17.73
N GLY A 60 -11.27 0.97 -17.31
CA GLY A 60 -12.65 1.24 -17.74
C GLY A 60 -13.66 0.18 -17.28
N VAL A 61 -13.45 -0.41 -16.11
CA VAL A 61 -14.37 -1.40 -15.49
C VAL A 61 -15.59 -0.67 -14.94
N ASN A 62 -16.78 -1.08 -15.38
CA ASN A 62 -18.04 -0.54 -14.86
C ASN A 62 -18.65 -1.45 -13.77
N PRO A 63 -19.43 -0.87 -12.84
CA PRO A 63 -20.18 -1.66 -11.86
C PRO A 63 -21.10 -2.68 -12.54
N GLY A 64 -21.08 -3.92 -12.04
CA GLY A 64 -21.95 -5.00 -12.52
C GLY A 64 -21.39 -5.81 -13.69
N GLU A 65 -20.20 -5.48 -14.19
CA GLU A 65 -19.50 -6.35 -15.14
C GLU A 65 -19.13 -7.69 -14.51
N ASP A 66 -19.23 -8.76 -15.29
CA ASP A 66 -18.81 -10.09 -14.85
C ASP A 66 -17.28 -10.19 -14.76
N GLN A 67 -16.81 -11.24 -14.09
CA GLN A 67 -15.38 -11.41 -13.80
C GLN A 67 -14.51 -11.61 -15.04
N ASP A 68 -15.05 -12.20 -16.11
CA ASP A 68 -14.26 -12.46 -17.33
C ASP A 68 -14.12 -11.18 -18.16
N ALA A 69 -15.18 -10.35 -18.22
CA ALA A 69 -15.11 -9.01 -18.79
C ALA A 69 -14.13 -8.11 -18.04
N ILE A 70 -14.14 -8.15 -16.70
CA ILE A 70 -13.18 -7.41 -15.86
C ILE A 70 -11.75 -7.87 -16.17
N ARG A 71 -11.48 -9.18 -16.18
CA ARG A 71 -10.14 -9.71 -16.50
C ARG A 71 -9.66 -9.28 -17.88
N ALA A 72 -10.51 -9.39 -18.90
CA ALA A 72 -10.16 -8.98 -20.26
C ALA A 72 -9.76 -7.50 -20.34
N LYS A 73 -10.41 -6.62 -19.57
CA LYS A 73 -10.06 -5.20 -19.48
C LYS A 73 -8.75 -4.97 -18.72
N LEU A 74 -8.54 -5.69 -17.62
CA LEU A 74 -7.32 -5.58 -16.84
C LEU A 74 -6.08 -6.03 -17.63
N ASP A 75 -6.23 -7.07 -18.45
CA ASP A 75 -5.17 -7.64 -19.28
C ASP A 75 -5.01 -6.94 -20.64
N ALA A 76 -5.86 -5.94 -20.95
CA ALA A 76 -5.81 -5.24 -22.23
C ALA A 76 -4.48 -4.50 -22.40
N PRO A 77 -3.81 -4.61 -23.56
CA PRO A 77 -2.56 -3.92 -23.81
C PRO A 77 -2.77 -2.40 -23.84
N GLY A 78 -1.80 -1.66 -23.31
CA GLY A 78 -1.79 -0.20 -23.36
C GLY A 78 -2.59 0.51 -22.27
N VAL A 79 -3.16 -0.22 -21.31
CA VAL A 79 -3.75 0.39 -20.11
C VAL A 79 -2.64 0.99 -19.24
N ASP A 80 -2.75 2.27 -18.92
CA ASP A 80 -1.81 2.96 -18.03
C ASP A 80 -2.27 2.90 -16.57
N TYR A 81 -1.55 2.11 -15.77
CA TYR A 81 -1.81 1.96 -14.33
C TYR A 81 -0.99 2.93 -13.45
N THR A 82 -0.29 3.90 -14.04
CA THR A 82 0.55 4.86 -13.30
C THR A 82 -0.22 5.57 -12.19
N ARG A 83 -1.46 6.02 -12.47
CA ARG A 83 -2.34 6.61 -11.45
C ARG A 83 -2.65 5.65 -10.32
N ALA A 84 -2.91 4.38 -10.61
CA ALA A 84 -3.14 3.39 -9.58
C ALA A 84 -1.89 3.15 -8.71
N SER A 85 -0.71 3.04 -9.32
CA SER A 85 0.55 2.90 -8.60
C SER A 85 0.86 4.12 -7.72
N ALA A 86 0.68 5.33 -8.24
CA ALA A 86 0.82 6.57 -7.48
C ALA A 86 -0.15 6.63 -6.30
N SER A 87 -1.42 6.26 -6.51
CA SER A 87 -2.44 6.17 -5.46
C SER A 87 -2.05 5.23 -4.32
N LEU A 88 -1.33 4.14 -4.61
CA LEU A 88 -0.81 3.27 -3.56
C LEU A 88 0.37 3.92 -2.85
N LEU A 89 1.32 4.50 -3.60
CA LEU A 89 2.52 5.12 -3.06
C LEU A 89 2.22 6.25 -2.08
N VAL A 90 1.28 7.15 -2.41
CA VAL A 90 0.93 8.29 -1.53
C VAL A 90 0.48 7.84 -0.14
N ARG A 91 -0.06 6.62 -0.01
CA ARG A 91 -0.57 6.05 1.24
C ARG A 91 0.43 5.14 1.96
N THR A 92 1.51 4.73 1.30
CA THR A 92 2.48 3.76 1.82
C THR A 92 3.88 4.33 2.01
N LEU A 93 4.14 5.54 1.52
CA LEU A 93 5.40 6.25 1.72
C LEU A 93 5.33 7.19 2.92
N PHE A 94 6.22 6.96 3.87
CA PHE A 94 6.33 7.71 5.12
C PHE A 94 7.73 8.27 5.28
N GLU A 95 7.85 9.29 6.11
CA GLU A 95 9.12 9.84 6.58
C GLU A 95 9.12 9.96 8.10
N GLN A 96 10.32 10.01 8.67
CA GLN A 96 10.52 10.32 10.07
C GLN A 96 10.76 11.83 10.22
N THR A 97 9.86 12.53 10.91
CA THR A 97 10.02 13.96 11.24
C THR A 97 10.21 14.15 12.74
N ASP A 98 10.49 15.39 13.15
CA ASP A 98 10.53 15.80 14.56
C ASP A 98 9.17 15.64 15.27
N ALA A 99 8.07 15.71 14.52
CA ALA A 99 6.71 15.48 15.03
C ALA A 99 6.33 14.00 15.09
N GLY A 100 7.18 13.11 14.58
CA GLY A 100 6.94 11.68 14.48
C GLY A 100 6.87 11.19 13.03
N THR A 101 6.52 9.91 12.88
CA THR A 101 6.34 9.29 11.58
C THR A 101 5.07 9.82 10.92
N MET A 102 5.17 10.28 9.67
CA MET A 102 4.03 10.76 8.90
C MET A 102 4.11 10.36 7.43
N ARG A 103 2.98 10.38 6.73
CA ARG A 103 2.95 10.20 5.28
C ARG A 103 3.65 11.38 4.61
N VAL A 104 4.42 11.08 3.57
CA VAL A 104 5.05 12.12 2.73
C VAL A 104 4.01 12.90 1.92
N PHE A 105 2.92 12.22 1.53
CA PHE A 105 1.88 12.75 0.66
C PHE A 105 0.47 12.56 1.24
N GLY A 106 -0.43 13.49 0.95
CA GLY A 106 -1.88 13.37 1.11
C GLY A 106 -2.53 12.58 -0.03
N ASP A 107 -3.84 12.37 0.05
CA ASP A 107 -4.59 11.70 -1.04
C ASP A 107 -4.81 12.66 -2.23
N GLU A 108 -4.86 13.95 -1.95
CA GLU A 108 -4.90 15.05 -2.91
C GLU A 108 -3.66 15.13 -3.81
N ASP A 109 -2.52 14.60 -3.35
CA ASP A 109 -1.23 14.67 -4.03
C ASP A 109 -1.05 13.60 -5.12
N VAL A 110 -2.04 12.73 -5.35
CA VAL A 110 -1.94 11.70 -6.41
C VAL A 110 -1.60 12.33 -7.76
N GLY A 111 -2.17 13.50 -8.07
CA GLY A 111 -1.90 14.19 -9.34
C GLY A 111 -0.43 14.57 -9.54
N ILE A 112 0.22 15.12 -8.51
CA ILE A 112 1.64 15.52 -8.61
C ILE A 112 2.56 14.28 -8.65
N VAL A 113 2.22 13.23 -7.91
CA VAL A 113 2.99 11.97 -7.93
C VAL A 113 2.85 11.25 -9.28
N VAL A 114 1.68 11.30 -9.92
CA VAL A 114 1.51 10.78 -11.29
C VAL A 114 2.40 11.52 -12.28
N ALA A 115 2.43 12.85 -12.22
CA ALA A 115 3.23 13.66 -13.14
C ALA A 115 4.74 13.41 -12.99
N ALA A 116 5.20 13.07 -11.79
CA ALA A 116 6.59 12.75 -11.49
C ALA A 116 6.92 11.24 -11.55
N PHE A 117 5.94 10.38 -11.83
CA PHE A 117 6.07 8.94 -11.63
C PHE A 117 7.18 8.36 -12.51
N GLY A 118 7.95 7.44 -11.94
CA GLY A 118 9.13 6.88 -12.59
C GLY A 118 9.66 5.64 -11.88
N PRO A 119 10.82 5.11 -12.30
CA PRO A 119 11.33 3.83 -11.81
C PRO A 119 11.50 3.74 -10.28
N VAL A 120 11.95 4.83 -9.65
CA VAL A 120 12.11 4.90 -8.19
C VAL A 120 10.78 4.76 -7.47
N HIS A 121 9.75 5.47 -7.95
CA HIS A 121 8.38 5.36 -7.43
C HIS A 121 7.86 3.93 -7.58
N GLY A 122 8.03 3.33 -8.76
CA GLY A 122 7.65 1.95 -9.03
C GLY A 122 8.32 0.93 -8.08
N ARG A 123 9.62 1.09 -7.80
CA ARG A 123 10.35 0.25 -6.83
C ARG A 123 9.76 0.35 -5.43
N LEU A 124 9.39 1.56 -4.98
CA LEU A 124 8.79 1.77 -3.66
C LEU A 124 7.36 1.20 -3.58
N VAL A 125 6.58 1.30 -4.66
CA VAL A 125 5.26 0.65 -4.78
C VAL A 125 5.40 -0.86 -4.70
N ALA A 126 6.34 -1.45 -5.43
CA ALA A 126 6.60 -2.90 -5.40
C ALA A 126 6.96 -3.36 -3.97
N LYS A 127 7.79 -2.59 -3.26
CA LYS A 127 8.14 -2.87 -1.86
C LYS A 127 6.93 -2.83 -0.94
N ALA A 128 6.01 -1.88 -1.13
CA ALA A 128 4.77 -1.84 -0.33
C ALA A 128 3.90 -3.08 -0.58
N ILE A 129 3.78 -3.52 -1.84
CA ILE A 129 3.03 -4.73 -2.23
C ILE A 129 3.66 -6.00 -1.62
N GLU A 130 4.99 -6.10 -1.66
CA GLU A 130 5.78 -7.15 -1.02
C GLU A 130 5.48 -7.22 0.48
N LEU A 131 5.62 -6.10 1.19
CA LEU A 131 5.34 -6.03 2.65
C LEU A 131 3.88 -6.36 3.01
N GLY A 132 2.94 -6.11 2.09
CA GLY A 132 1.53 -6.44 2.26
C GLY A 132 1.16 -7.88 1.92
N ASN A 133 2.08 -8.68 1.39
CA ASN A 133 1.82 -10.00 0.81
C ASN A 133 0.63 -10.03 -0.17
N ILE A 134 0.39 -8.93 -0.88
CA ILE A 134 -0.74 -8.83 -1.83
C ILE A 134 -0.51 -9.71 -3.06
N GLY A 135 0.75 -10.04 -3.40
CA GLY A 135 1.09 -10.95 -4.49
C GLY A 135 1.08 -12.45 -4.14
N GLU A 136 1.45 -12.84 -2.92
CA GLU A 136 1.64 -14.25 -2.55
C GLU A 136 0.33 -15.01 -2.26
N GLY A 137 -0.76 -14.29 -1.97
CA GLY A 137 -2.05 -14.90 -1.63
C GLY A 137 -2.82 -15.48 -2.81
N ALA A 138 -2.56 -15.06 -4.05
CA ALA A 138 -3.35 -15.48 -5.22
C ALA A 138 -2.99 -16.91 -5.68
N GLN A 139 -1.70 -17.24 -5.74
CA GLN A 139 -1.24 -18.55 -6.22
C GLN A 139 -1.44 -19.67 -5.19
N ASP A 140 -1.28 -19.38 -3.90
CA ASP A 140 -1.44 -20.37 -2.83
C ASP A 140 -2.91 -20.64 -2.47
N ARG A 141 -3.80 -19.66 -2.64
CA ARG A 141 -5.26 -19.87 -2.48
C ARG A 141 -5.85 -20.64 -3.67
N ALA A 142 -5.27 -20.52 -4.86
CA ALA A 142 -5.64 -21.34 -6.01
C ALA A 142 -5.28 -22.82 -5.84
N LYS A 143 -4.27 -23.15 -5.03
CA LYS A 143 -3.78 -24.53 -4.81
C LYS A 143 -4.38 -25.25 -3.59
N LYS A 144 -5.10 -24.57 -2.70
CA LYS A 144 -5.68 -25.21 -1.51
C LYS A 144 -7.18 -25.49 -1.70
N PRO A 145 -7.61 -26.76 -1.91
CA PRO A 145 -9.02 -27.08 -1.89
C PRO A 145 -9.59 -26.72 -0.51
N SER A 146 -10.73 -26.02 -0.53
CA SER A 146 -11.44 -25.56 0.66
C SER A 146 -11.64 -26.70 1.65
N ARG A 147 -10.93 -26.64 2.79
CA ARG A 147 -11.02 -27.64 3.85
C ARG A 147 -12.44 -27.58 4.43
N LYS A 148 -13.25 -28.61 4.17
CA LYS A 148 -14.61 -28.76 4.72
C LYS A 148 -14.60 -28.45 6.21
N ARG A 149 -15.43 -27.47 6.62
CA ARG A 149 -15.72 -27.18 8.03
C ARG A 149 -16.24 -28.44 8.68
N GLN A 150 -15.48 -29.00 9.63
CA GLN A 150 -15.96 -30.06 10.48
C GLN A 150 -16.85 -29.43 11.54
N THR A 151 -18.16 -29.52 11.35
CA THR A 151 -19.16 -29.16 12.35
C THR A 151 -19.08 -30.20 13.48
N TYR A 152 -18.58 -29.80 14.63
CA TYR A 152 -18.87 -30.53 15.88
C TYR A 152 -20.31 -30.20 16.26
N VAL A 153 -21.16 -31.21 16.21
CA VAL A 153 -22.48 -31.20 16.84
C VAL A 153 -22.25 -31.72 18.26
N SER A 154 -22.66 -30.95 19.27
CA SER A 154 -22.74 -31.39 20.66
C SER A 154 -23.95 -32.28 20.89
#